data_AF-X0QWF7-F1
#
_entry.id   AF-X0QWF7-F1
#
_cell.length_a   1.000
_cell.length_b   1.000
_cell.length_c   1.000
_cell.angle_alpha   90.00
_cell.angle_beta   90.00
_cell.angle_gamma   90.00
#
_symmetry.space_group_name_H-M   'P 1'
#
loop_
_entity.id
_entity.type
_entity.pdbx_description
1 polymer ?
#
loop_
_entity_poly.entity_id
_entity_poly.type
_entity_poly.pdbx_seq_one_letter_code
_entity_poly.pdbx_strand_id
1 'polypeptide(L)'
;MQKNAAAQTNVSKQFIERLPQKKYQARVFGKWEQVGATGEISVPVRYEPSTKPRHIVDHDWSKHALTLYEVVAHETCNGEAVTRSC
;
A
#
# COMPACT_ATOMS: atom_id res chain seq x y z
N MET A 1 -3.80 10.10 -16.92
CA MET A 1 -2.90 11.12 -17.50
C MET A 1 -3.72 12.38 -17.77
N GLN A 2 -3.34 13.52 -17.20
CA GLN A 2 -3.97 14.79 -17.54
C GLN A 2 -3.29 15.41 -18.76
N LYS A 3 -4.09 16.01 -19.63
CA LYS A 3 -3.65 16.56 -20.92
C LYS A 3 -3.41 18.07 -20.89
N ASN A 4 -3.63 18.75 -19.76
CA ASN A 4 -3.42 20.19 -19.59
C ASN A 4 -2.92 20.50 -18.16
N ALA A 5 -2.03 21.50 -18.04
CA ALA A 5 -1.42 21.98 -16.81
C ALA A 5 -2.43 22.34 -15.72
N ALA A 6 -3.56 22.99 -16.05
CA ALA A 6 -4.58 23.33 -15.05
C ALA A 6 -5.19 22.06 -14.40
N ALA A 7 -5.45 21.04 -15.21
CA ALA A 7 -5.92 19.75 -14.73
C ALA A 7 -4.83 18.98 -13.96
N GLN A 8 -3.56 19.15 -14.32
CA GLN A 8 -2.43 18.62 -13.56
C GLN A 8 -2.42 19.18 -12.13
N THR A 9 -2.44 20.50 -12.00
CA THR A 9 -2.43 21.20 -10.73
C THR A 9 -3.62 20.79 -9.85
N ASN A 10 -4.83 20.74 -10.41
CA ASN A 10 -6.02 20.42 -9.63
C ASN A 10 -5.96 19.00 -9.03
N VAL A 11 -5.60 18.00 -9.84
CA VAL A 11 -5.46 16.62 -9.33
C VAL A 11 -4.30 16.53 -8.33
N SER A 12 -3.17 17.20 -8.56
CA SER A 12 -2.09 17.23 -7.57
C SER A 12 -2.55 17.73 -6.20
N LYS A 13 -3.41 18.77 -6.16
CA LYS A 13 -4.04 19.22 -4.91
C LYS A 13 -4.90 18.12 -4.27
N GLN A 14 -5.74 17.43 -5.05
CA GLN A 14 -6.56 16.33 -4.55
C GLN A 14 -5.71 15.20 -3.91
N PHE A 15 -4.54 14.88 -4.50
CA PHE A 15 -3.63 13.89 -3.92
C PHE A 15 -2.96 14.37 -2.62
N ILE A 16 -2.61 15.66 -2.51
CA ILE A 16 -2.10 16.27 -1.26
C ILE A 16 -3.18 16.23 -0.18
N GLU A 17 -4.43 16.54 -0.55
CA GLU A 17 -5.60 16.53 0.32
C GLU A 17 -6.13 15.11 0.61
N ARG A 18 -5.52 14.06 0.05
CA ARG A 18 -5.91 12.65 0.20
C ARG A 18 -7.37 12.35 -0.19
N LEU A 19 -7.94 13.12 -1.11
CA LEU A 19 -9.32 12.93 -1.60
C LEU A 19 -9.52 11.64 -2.41
N PRO A 20 -8.58 11.22 -3.29
CA PRO A 20 -8.73 10.00 -4.04
C PRO A 20 -8.68 8.77 -3.13
N GLN A 21 -9.74 7.96 -3.19
CA GLN A 21 -9.78 6.64 -2.57
C GLN A 21 -9.05 5.64 -3.48
N LYS A 22 -8.12 4.87 -2.91
CA LYS A 22 -7.35 3.85 -3.64
C LYS A 22 -7.57 2.51 -2.96
N LYS A 23 -7.92 1.49 -3.74
CA LYS A 23 -8.02 0.10 -3.30
C LYS A 23 -7.13 -0.76 -4.18
N TYR A 24 -6.44 -1.71 -3.56
CA TYR A 24 -5.55 -2.62 -4.25
C TYR A 24 -5.96 -4.06 -3.92
N GLN A 25 -5.43 -5.03 -4.65
CA GLN A 25 -5.54 -6.44 -4.29
C GLN A 25 -4.16 -7.08 -4.41
N ALA A 26 -3.82 -7.94 -3.47
CA ALA A 26 -2.55 -8.65 -3.45
C ALA A 26 -2.73 -10.09 -2.99
N ARG A 27 -1.82 -10.96 -3.41
CA ARG A 27 -1.60 -12.28 -2.81
C ARG A 27 -0.31 -12.23 -2.03
N VAL A 28 -0.40 -12.48 -0.74
CA VAL A 28 0.73 -12.46 0.20
C VAL A 28 1.00 -13.87 0.69
N PHE A 29 2.27 -14.18 0.93
CA PHE A 29 2.67 -15.50 1.39
C PHE A 29 2.12 -15.79 2.80
N GLY A 30 1.78 -17.05 3.03
CA GLY A 30 1.29 -17.57 4.30
C GLY A 30 -0.22 -17.44 4.47
N LYS A 31 -0.70 -18.05 5.56
CA LYS A 31 -2.09 -17.93 6.03
C LYS A 31 -2.13 -16.87 7.13
N TRP A 32 -2.68 -15.70 6.81
CA TRP A 32 -2.87 -14.65 7.81
C TRP A 32 -4.11 -14.97 8.66
N GLU A 33 -4.61 -13.98 9.39
CA GLU A 33 -5.85 -14.07 10.16
C GLU A 33 -7.05 -14.54 9.34
N GLN A 34 -8.16 -14.81 10.00
CA GLN A 34 -9.41 -15.26 9.37
C GLN A 34 -9.91 -14.30 8.28
N VAL A 35 -10.64 -14.86 7.30
CA VAL A 35 -11.30 -14.06 6.25
C VAL A 35 -12.27 -13.05 6.89
N GLY A 36 -12.17 -11.79 6.45
CA GLY A 36 -12.87 -10.64 7.02
C GLY A 36 -12.10 -9.91 8.12
N ALA A 37 -10.95 -10.44 8.58
CA ALA A 37 -10.09 -9.72 9.51
C ALA A 37 -9.50 -8.48 8.84
N THR A 38 -9.49 -7.37 9.56
CA THR A 38 -8.91 -6.11 9.13
C THR A 38 -7.68 -5.77 9.96
N GLY A 39 -6.78 -5.01 9.38
CA GLY A 39 -5.59 -4.54 10.09
C GLY A 39 -5.01 -3.26 9.50
N GLU A 40 -4.02 -2.75 10.22
CA GLU A 40 -3.32 -1.52 9.89
C GLU A 40 -1.82 -1.75 9.91
N ILE A 41 -1.13 -1.26 8.88
CA ILE A 41 0.32 -1.17 8.81
C ILE A 41 0.69 0.31 8.78
N SER A 42 1.24 0.77 9.90
CA SER A 42 1.53 2.18 10.18
C SER A 42 3.02 2.37 10.49
N VAL A 43 3.84 2.29 9.45
CA VAL A 43 5.31 2.38 9.57
C VAL A 43 5.85 3.38 8.54
N PRO A 44 6.68 4.35 8.94
CA PRO A 44 7.27 5.30 7.99
C PRO A 44 8.22 4.61 7.01
N VAL A 45 8.26 5.12 5.78
CA VAL A 45 9.04 4.54 4.68
C VAL A 45 9.82 5.64 3.96
N ARG A 46 11.06 5.34 3.58
CA ARG A 46 11.89 6.22 2.73
C ARG A 46 12.69 5.44 1.69
N TYR A 47 13.26 6.15 0.72
CA TYR A 47 14.19 5.57 -0.24
C TYR A 47 15.44 5.02 0.45
N GLU A 48 15.89 3.85 -0.01
CA GLU A 48 17.18 3.30 0.36
C GLU A 48 18.30 4.12 -0.33
N PRO A 49 19.29 4.65 0.40
CA PRO A 49 20.26 5.57 -0.18
C PRO A 49 21.13 4.95 -1.27
N SER A 50 21.49 3.67 -1.11
CA SER A 50 22.46 2.96 -1.98
C SER A 50 21.83 2.31 -3.21
N THR A 51 20.54 1.99 -3.17
CA THR A 51 19.93 0.99 -4.08
C THR A 51 18.55 1.45 -4.53
N LYS A 52 18.50 2.64 -5.14
CA LYS A 52 17.29 3.15 -5.79
C LYS A 52 16.83 2.15 -6.87
N PRO A 53 15.52 1.87 -7.01
CA PRO A 53 14.37 2.55 -6.39
C PRO A 53 13.83 1.89 -5.11
N ARG A 54 14.63 1.04 -4.41
CA ARG A 54 14.16 0.34 -3.21
C ARG A 54 13.77 1.32 -2.11
N HIS A 55 12.73 0.95 -1.36
CA HIS A 55 12.29 1.64 -0.16
C HIS A 55 12.48 0.76 1.07
N ILE A 56 12.77 1.37 2.20
CA ILE A 56 13.00 0.71 3.49
C ILE A 56 12.15 1.38 4.57
N VAL A 57 11.83 0.62 5.62
CA VAL A 57 11.25 1.15 6.85
C VAL A 57 12.32 1.94 7.59
N ASP A 58 11.96 3.12 8.09
CA ASP A 58 12.80 3.93 8.96
C ASP A 58 11.92 4.61 10.00
N HIS A 59 12.04 4.20 11.26
CA HIS A 59 11.19 4.68 12.34
C HIS A 59 11.44 6.15 12.71
N ASP A 60 12.63 6.68 12.38
CA ASP A 60 12.98 8.08 12.65
C ASP A 60 12.53 9.02 11.52
N TRP A 61 11.98 8.48 10.43
CA TRP A 61 11.54 9.27 9.30
C TRP A 61 10.19 9.95 9.57
N SER A 62 10.15 11.26 9.34
CA SER A 62 8.98 12.10 9.69
C SER A 62 7.74 11.86 8.82
N LYS A 63 7.88 11.23 7.65
CA LYS A 63 6.72 10.99 6.77
C LYS A 63 6.02 9.70 7.13
N HIS A 64 4.86 9.86 7.79
CA HIS A 64 3.94 8.78 8.10
C HIS A 64 3.40 8.07 6.85
N ALA A 65 3.38 6.74 6.88
CA ALA A 65 2.74 5.92 5.86
C ALA A 65 1.77 4.94 6.53
N LEU A 66 0.51 4.99 6.07
CA LEU A 66 -0.60 4.19 6.57
C LEU A 66 -1.14 3.31 5.45
N THR A 67 -1.23 2.02 5.68
CA THR A 67 -1.91 1.06 4.81
C THR A 67 -2.90 0.25 5.63
N LEU A 68 -4.17 0.32 5.24
CA LEU A 68 -5.21 -0.55 5.79
C LEU A 68 -5.32 -1.78 4.90
N TYR A 69 -5.58 -2.94 5.50
CA TYR A 69 -5.83 -4.16 4.76
C TYR A 69 -7.02 -4.93 5.34
N GLU A 70 -7.65 -5.73 4.48
CA GLU A 70 -8.64 -6.74 4.86
C GLU A 70 -8.23 -8.09 4.26
N VAL A 71 -8.35 -9.17 5.04
CA VAL A 71 -8.16 -10.54 4.55
C VAL A 71 -9.39 -10.98 3.77
N VAL A 72 -9.23 -11.16 2.46
CA VAL A 72 -10.34 -11.48 1.54
C VAL A 72 -10.50 -12.98 1.33
N ALA A 73 -9.39 -13.74 1.29
CA ALA A 73 -9.44 -15.19 1.10
C ALA A 73 -8.13 -15.86 1.50
N HIS A 74 -8.20 -17.16 1.82
CA HIS A 74 -7.03 -18.04 1.84
C HIS A 74 -7.05 -18.89 0.57
N GLU A 75 -5.90 -18.97 -0.10
CA GLU A 75 -5.72 -19.67 -1.36
C GLU A 75 -4.43 -20.51 -1.30
N THR A 76 -4.22 -21.37 -2.29
CA THR A 76 -2.96 -22.10 -2.47
C THR A 76 -2.37 -21.71 -3.81
N CYS A 77 -1.10 -21.31 -3.84
CA CYS A 77 -0.38 -20.94 -5.05
C CYS A 77 0.90 -21.78 -5.14
N ASN A 78 1.07 -22.55 -6.21
CA ASN A 78 2.21 -23.48 -6.39
C ASN A 78 2.45 -24.43 -5.19
N GLY A 79 1.38 -24.86 -4.51
CA GLY A 79 1.47 -25.73 -3.32
C GLY A 79 1.72 -24.98 -2.01
N GLU A 80 1.95 -23.67 -2.05
CA GLU A 80 2.15 -22.82 -0.86
C GLU A 80 0.86 -22.13 -0.45
N ALA A 81 0.62 -22.03 0.86
CA ALA A 81 -0.50 -21.27 1.38
C ALA A 81 -0.26 -19.77 1.15
N VAL A 82 -1.24 -19.09 0.58
CA VAL A 82 -1.22 -17.64 0.36
C VAL A 82 -2.52 -17.02 0.86
N THR A 83 -2.47 -15.75 1.23
CA THR A 83 -3.62 -14.97 1.63
C THR A 83 -3.86 -13.87 0.60
N ARG A 84 -5.11 -13.70 0.17
CA ARG A 84 -5.51 -12.56 -0.65
C ARG A 84 -5.98 -11.44 0.25
N SER A 85 -5.43 -10.23 0.06
CA SER A 85 -5.81 -9.02 0.79
C SER A 85 -6.23 -7.89 -0.13
N CYS A 86 -6.98 -6.91 0.41
CA CYS A 86 -7.35 -5.68 -0.29
C CYS A 86 -7.26 -4.43 0.57
#